data_AF-A0A7C0XI35-F1
#
_entry.id   AF-A0A7C0XI35-F1
#
_cell.length_a   1.000
_cell.length_b   1.000
_cell.length_c   1.000
_cell.angle_alpha   90.00
_cell.angle_beta   90.00
_cell.angle_gamma   90.00
#
_symmetry.space_group_name_H-M   'P 1'
#
loop_
_entity.id
_entity.type
_entity.pdbx_description
1 polymer ?
#
loop_
_entity_poly.entity_id
_entity_poly.type
_entity_poly.pdbx_seq_one_letter_code
_entity_poly.pdbx_strand_id
1 'polypeptide(L)'
;MREVAIIGCGMTKFGRRGDRSLIDLMVEASVKAIEHAGIDKKRIDALYAASMLCGELTHQTAIASALADELGILPAAAERLENGPASGGSAVKNAFLAVASGLYDFVLVTGGEKMRHVAGDVITDLLATMSHPTAEY
;
A
#
# COMPACT_ATOMS: atom_id res chain seq x y z
N MET A 1 3.74 -4.50 25.55
CA MET A 1 3.20 -4.28 24.20
C MET A 1 1.72 -4.58 24.24
N ARG A 2 0.89 -3.73 23.62
CA ARG A 2 -0.55 -3.97 23.49
C ARG A 2 -0.79 -5.18 22.60
N GLU A 3 -1.87 -5.91 22.88
CA GLU A 3 -2.37 -6.92 21.95
C GLU A 3 -2.85 -6.22 20.67
N VAL A 4 -2.63 -6.86 19.52
CA VAL A 4 -2.97 -6.31 18.20
C VAL A 4 -3.86 -7.31 17.48
N ALA A 5 -4.93 -6.83 16.86
CA ALA A 5 -5.84 -7.64 16.07
C ALA A 5 -6.04 -7.05 14.67
N ILE A 6 -6.24 -7.91 13.68
CA ILE A 6 -6.72 -7.53 12.35
C ILE A 6 -8.24 -7.64 12.38
N ILE A 7 -8.94 -6.51 12.33
CA ILE A 7 -10.40 -6.45 12.45
C ILE A 7 -11.13 -6.34 11.10
N GLY A 8 -10.39 -6.12 10.01
CA GLY A 8 -10.96 -6.03 8.66
C GLY A 8 -9.90 -6.28 7.59
N CYS A 9 -10.36 -6.68 6.42
CA CYS A 9 -9.52 -6.99 5.27
C CYS A 9 -10.31 -6.76 3.97
N GLY A 10 -9.60 -6.41 2.90
CA GLY A 10 -10.17 -6.09 1.62
C GLY A 10 -9.16 -6.31 0.51
N MET A 11 -9.64 -6.73 -0.66
CA MET A 11 -8.80 -6.95 -1.83
C MET A 11 -9.51 -6.59 -3.12
N THR A 12 -8.73 -6.14 -4.10
CA THR A 12 -9.17 -6.01 -5.48
C THR A 12 -9.13 -7.36 -6.18
N LYS A 13 -9.79 -7.45 -7.34
CA LYS A 13 -9.54 -8.55 -8.27
C LYS A 13 -8.20 -8.34 -8.98
N PHE A 14 -7.30 -9.32 -8.87
CA PHE A 14 -6.01 -9.27 -9.56
C PHE A 14 -6.23 -9.49 -11.05
N GLY A 15 -5.61 -8.66 -11.90
CA GLY A 15 -5.88 -8.72 -13.34
C GLY A 15 -5.20 -7.62 -14.13
N ARG A 16 -5.51 -7.56 -15.43
CA ARG A 16 -5.21 -6.39 -16.26
C ARG A 16 -6.29 -5.33 -15.98
N ARG A 17 -5.93 -4.32 -15.21
CA ARG A 17 -6.83 -3.24 -14.77
C ARG A 17 -6.44 -1.93 -15.48
N GLY A 18 -6.66 -1.88 -16.79
CA GLY A 18 -6.36 -0.67 -17.60
C GLY A 18 -7.34 0.48 -17.36
N ASP A 19 -8.49 0.17 -16.76
CA ASP A 19 -9.62 1.05 -16.47
C ASP A 19 -9.48 1.87 -15.17
N ARG A 20 -8.37 1.71 -14.44
CA ARG A 20 -8.18 2.25 -13.09
C ARG A 20 -6.76 2.75 -12.93
N SER A 21 -6.53 3.77 -12.11
CA SER A 21 -5.17 4.17 -11.67
C SER A 21 -4.63 3.21 -10.60
N LEU A 22 -3.38 3.38 -10.16
CA LEU A 22 -2.88 2.66 -8.98
C LEU A 22 -3.64 3.08 -7.71
N ILE A 23 -3.89 4.39 -7.57
CA ILE A 23 -4.62 4.94 -6.42
C ILE A 23 -6.04 4.40 -6.37
N ASP A 24 -6.74 4.30 -7.51
CA ASP A 24 -8.11 3.76 -7.54
C ASP A 24 -8.15 2.31 -7.02
N LEU A 25 -7.14 1.50 -7.38
CA LEU A 25 -7.04 0.11 -6.94
C LEU A 25 -6.73 0.03 -5.45
N MET A 26 -5.88 0.92 -4.95
CA MET A 26 -5.58 1.01 -3.52
C MET A 26 -6.83 1.45 -2.74
N VAL A 27 -7.55 2.47 -3.22
CA VAL A 27 -8.83 2.93 -2.64
C VAL A 27 -9.85 1.79 -2.62
N GLU A 28 -10.01 1.03 -3.71
CA GLU A 28 -10.93 -0.11 -3.77
C GLU A 28 -10.62 -1.15 -2.67
N ALA A 29 -9.33 -1.49 -2.48
CA ALA A 29 -8.92 -2.41 -1.42
C ALA A 29 -9.14 -1.84 -0.01
N SER A 30 -8.75 -0.58 0.21
CA SER A 30 -8.87 0.12 1.50
C SER A 30 -10.32 0.25 1.93
N VAL A 31 -11.21 0.68 1.04
CA VAL A 31 -12.64 0.85 1.34
C VAL A 31 -13.26 -0.49 1.77
N LYS A 32 -13.00 -1.56 1.03
CA LYS A 32 -13.46 -2.91 1.41
C LYS A 32 -12.95 -3.34 2.80
N ALA A 33 -11.70 -3.03 3.12
CA ALA A 33 -11.11 -3.36 4.43
C ALA A 33 -11.76 -2.56 5.57
N ILE A 34 -12.00 -1.26 5.36
CA ILE A 34 -12.66 -0.38 6.32
C ILE A 34 -14.12 -0.81 6.54
N GLU A 35 -14.85 -1.12 5.47
CA GLU A 35 -16.23 -1.62 5.54
C GLU A 35 -16.30 -2.95 6.27
N HIS A 36 -15.39 -3.89 5.98
CA HIS A 36 -15.31 -5.17 6.69
C HIS A 36 -15.00 -4.99 8.19
N ALA A 37 -14.17 -4.01 8.56
CA ALA A 37 -13.89 -3.67 9.95
C ALA A 37 -15.10 -3.05 10.69
N GLY A 38 -16.08 -2.50 9.97
CA GLY A 38 -17.26 -1.86 10.57
C GLY A 38 -16.94 -0.61 11.39
N ILE A 39 -15.84 0.08 11.08
CA ILE A 39 -15.42 1.30 11.77
C ILE A 39 -15.65 2.55 10.92
N ASP A 40 -15.81 3.71 11.58
CA ASP A 40 -15.70 4.99 10.89
C ASP A 40 -14.25 5.20 10.43
N LYS A 41 -14.06 5.50 9.13
CA LYS A 41 -12.76 5.80 8.54
C LYS A 41 -12.03 6.96 9.22
N LYS A 42 -12.76 7.88 9.87
CA LYS A 42 -12.19 8.98 10.66
C LYS A 42 -11.47 8.53 11.93
N ARG A 43 -11.60 7.26 12.32
CA ARG A 43 -10.84 6.67 13.44
C ARG A 43 -9.45 6.22 13.05
N ILE A 44 -9.11 6.18 11.76
CA ILE A 44 -7.79 5.75 11.30
C ILE A 44 -6.77 6.82 11.68
N ASP A 45 -5.78 6.45 12.48
CA ASP A 45 -4.73 7.36 12.94
C ASP A 45 -3.56 7.40 11.95
N ALA A 46 -3.31 6.28 11.26
CA ALA A 46 -2.22 6.15 10.30
C ALA A 46 -2.53 5.21 9.13
N LEU A 47 -1.90 5.50 8.00
CA LEU A 47 -1.90 4.72 6.77
C LEU A 47 -0.47 4.30 6.40
N TYR A 48 -0.25 3.00 6.28
CA TYR A 48 0.95 2.45 5.67
C TYR A 48 0.64 1.96 4.24
N ALA A 49 1.11 2.72 3.25
CA ALA A 49 0.95 2.44 1.83
C ALA A 49 2.16 1.66 1.31
N ALA A 50 2.00 0.38 1.02
CA ALA A 50 3.07 -0.48 0.51
C ALA A 50 3.06 -0.51 -1.02
N SER A 51 4.17 -0.11 -1.65
CA SER A 51 4.37 -0.26 -3.09
C SER A 51 5.84 -0.20 -3.45
N MET A 52 6.24 -1.11 -4.35
CA MET A 52 7.62 -1.28 -4.75
C MET A 52 7.97 -0.32 -5.88
N LEU A 53 7.21 -0.36 -6.98
CA LEU A 53 7.54 0.33 -8.22
C LEU A 53 6.53 1.44 -8.58
N CYS A 54 5.85 2.04 -7.59
CA CYS A 54 4.81 3.03 -7.88
C CYS A 54 5.35 4.23 -8.68
N GLY A 55 6.53 4.74 -8.34
CA GLY A 55 7.09 5.92 -9.00
C GLY A 55 7.50 5.60 -10.44
N GLU A 56 8.15 4.47 -10.60
CA GLU A 56 8.75 3.96 -11.83
C GLU A 56 7.67 3.55 -12.84
N LEU A 57 6.63 2.86 -12.37
CA LEU A 57 5.59 2.34 -13.26
C LEU A 57 4.47 3.35 -13.50
N THR A 58 4.16 4.22 -12.54
CA THR A 58 2.92 5.02 -12.59
C THR A 58 3.15 6.53 -12.60
N HIS A 59 4.40 6.98 -12.52
CA HIS A 59 4.75 8.40 -12.31
C HIS A 59 4.11 9.02 -11.06
N GLN A 60 3.70 8.21 -10.09
CA GLN A 60 3.15 8.65 -8.81
C GLN A 60 4.11 8.24 -7.68
N THR A 61 4.84 9.22 -7.14
CA THR A 61 5.85 8.98 -6.10
C THR A 61 5.27 9.10 -4.68
N ALA A 62 4.35 10.05 -4.47
CA ALA A 62 3.71 10.32 -3.18
C ALA A 62 2.40 9.54 -2.97
N ILE A 63 2.43 8.21 -3.13
CA ILE A 63 1.22 7.37 -3.07
C ILE A 63 0.53 7.40 -1.70
N ALA A 64 1.27 7.54 -0.61
CA ALA A 64 0.70 7.54 0.74
C ALA A 64 -0.17 8.79 0.97
N SER A 65 0.35 9.96 0.61
CA SER A 65 -0.38 11.23 0.70
C SER A 65 -1.58 11.25 -0.24
N ALA A 66 -1.41 10.82 -1.50
CA ALA A 66 -2.50 10.75 -2.46
C ALA A 66 -3.62 9.82 -1.99
N LEU A 67 -3.27 8.64 -1.47
CA LEU A 67 -4.26 7.69 -0.96
C LEU A 67 -4.97 8.20 0.29
N ALA A 68 -4.27 8.88 1.21
CA ALA A 68 -4.89 9.47 2.40
C ALA A 68 -5.91 10.57 2.05
N ASP A 69 -5.60 11.39 1.05
CA ASP A 69 -6.49 12.43 0.53
C ASP A 69 -7.74 11.82 -0.15
N GLU A 70 -7.53 10.89 -1.07
CA GLU A 70 -8.62 10.19 -1.79
C GLU A 70 -9.55 9.40 -0.85
N LEU A 71 -9.01 8.77 0.20
CA LEU A 71 -9.82 8.12 1.22
C LEU A 71 -10.53 9.12 2.13
N GLY A 72 -10.13 10.38 2.13
CA GLY A 72 -10.63 11.43 3.00
C GLY A 72 -10.36 11.14 4.48
N ILE A 73 -9.19 10.58 4.80
CA ILE A 73 -8.78 10.19 6.17
C ILE A 73 -7.80 11.19 6.80
N LEU A 74 -7.49 12.30 6.13
CA LEU A 74 -6.74 13.40 6.73
C LEU A 74 -7.41 13.86 8.06
N PRO A 75 -6.63 14.13 9.13
CA PRO A 75 -5.18 14.32 9.16
C PRO A 75 -4.36 13.07 9.56
N ALA A 76 -4.85 11.85 9.30
CA ALA A 76 -4.10 10.62 9.58
C ALA A 76 -2.67 10.67 9.02
N ALA A 77 -1.70 10.14 9.78
CA ALA A 77 -0.33 9.99 9.30
C ALA A 77 -0.30 9.07 8.08
N ALA A 78 0.60 9.30 7.12
CA ALA A 78 0.67 8.48 5.92
C ALA A 78 2.12 8.28 5.49
N GLU A 79 2.55 7.02 5.36
CA GLU A 79 3.90 6.66 4.97
C GLU A 79 3.90 5.64 3.83
N ARG A 80 4.79 5.84 2.85
CA ARG A 80 5.09 4.82 1.84
C ARG A 80 6.12 3.85 2.42
N LEU A 81 5.84 2.56 2.29
CA LEU A 81 6.78 1.50 2.63
C LEU A 81 7.18 0.73 1.37
N GLU A 82 8.49 0.54 1.24
CA GLU A 82 9.15 -0.13 0.13
C GLU A 82 10.18 -1.11 0.75
N ASN A 83 10.10 -2.37 0.35
CA ASN A 83 11.03 -3.45 0.70
C ASN A 83 10.92 -4.57 -0.36
N GLY A 84 11.05 -4.20 -1.62
CA GLY A 84 10.92 -5.11 -2.75
C GLY A 84 9.57 -5.86 -2.75
N PRO A 85 9.55 -7.17 -3.05
CA PRO A 85 8.33 -7.98 -3.03
C PRO A 85 7.76 -8.16 -1.62
N ALA A 86 8.55 -7.87 -0.59
CA ALA A 86 8.15 -7.97 0.81
C ALA A 86 7.52 -6.67 1.36
N SER A 87 7.35 -5.63 0.53
CA SER A 87 6.78 -4.33 0.93
C SER A 87 5.48 -4.46 1.75
N GLY A 88 4.56 -5.34 1.33
CA GLY A 88 3.31 -5.60 2.06
C GLY A 88 3.53 -6.21 3.45
N GLY A 89 4.46 -7.16 3.56
CA GLY A 89 4.84 -7.76 4.84
C GLY A 89 5.51 -6.74 5.78
N SER A 90 6.39 -5.90 5.23
CA SER A 90 6.98 -4.78 5.98
C SER A 90 5.93 -3.81 6.51
N ALA A 91 4.90 -3.51 5.72
CA ALA A 91 3.82 -2.64 6.16
C ALA A 91 2.96 -3.25 7.27
N VAL A 92 2.64 -4.55 7.20
CA VAL A 92 1.95 -5.24 8.30
C VAL A 92 2.81 -5.27 9.57
N LYS A 93 4.12 -5.55 9.44
CA LYS A 93 5.06 -5.48 10.56
C LYS A 93 5.09 -4.10 11.21
N ASN A 94 5.16 -3.03 10.42
CA ASN A 94 5.20 -1.66 10.94
C ASN A 94 3.87 -1.26 11.59
N ALA A 95 2.73 -1.64 11.00
CA ALA A 95 1.41 -1.46 11.63
C ALA A 95 1.31 -2.18 12.98
N PHE A 96 1.76 -3.43 13.05
CA PHE A 96 1.82 -4.18 14.30
C PHE A 96 2.65 -3.43 15.35
N LEU A 97 3.84 -2.94 15.01
CA LEU A 97 4.69 -2.21 15.96
C LEU A 97 4.06 -0.89 16.40
N ALA A 98 3.42 -0.15 15.49
CA ALA A 98 2.76 1.11 15.80
C ALA A 98 1.58 0.91 16.76
N VAL A 99 0.76 -0.13 16.55
CA VAL A 99 -0.32 -0.48 17.48
C VAL A 99 0.25 -1.09 18.76
N ALA A 100 1.17 -2.04 18.72
CA ALA A 100 1.70 -2.70 19.91
C ALA A 100 2.43 -1.73 20.86
N SER A 101 3.03 -0.66 20.34
CA SER A 101 3.79 0.34 21.11
C SER A 101 2.93 1.38 21.84
N GLY A 102 1.68 1.61 21.41
CA GLY A 102 0.89 2.74 21.92
C GLY A 102 0.80 3.93 20.99
N LEU A 103 1.53 3.92 19.85
CA LEU A 103 1.63 5.08 18.97
C LEU A 103 0.31 5.41 18.26
N TYR A 104 -0.40 4.40 17.75
CA TYR A 104 -1.67 4.53 17.04
C TYR A 104 -2.67 3.46 17.47
N ASP A 105 -3.97 3.76 17.52
CA ASP A 105 -5.01 2.80 17.87
C ASP A 105 -5.54 2.05 16.65
N PHE A 106 -5.74 2.77 15.53
CA PHE A 106 -6.20 2.20 14.27
C PHE A 106 -5.24 2.55 13.14
N VAL A 107 -4.69 1.52 12.51
CA VAL A 107 -3.77 1.66 11.39
C VAL A 107 -4.33 0.94 10.17
N LEU A 108 -4.44 1.65 9.06
CA LEU A 108 -4.78 1.08 7.76
C LEU A 108 -3.50 0.66 7.05
N VAL A 109 -3.45 -0.59 6.58
CA VAL A 109 -2.37 -1.08 5.70
C VAL A 109 -2.94 -1.31 4.31
N THR A 110 -2.34 -0.69 3.30
CA THR A 110 -2.78 -0.87 1.91
C THR A 110 -1.58 -1.17 1.02
N GLY A 111 -1.57 -2.36 0.41
CA GLY A 111 -0.59 -2.73 -0.61
C GLY A 111 -1.16 -2.54 -2.01
N GLY A 112 -0.38 -1.97 -2.92
CA GLY A 112 -0.79 -1.76 -4.30
C GLY A 112 0.38 -1.79 -5.27
N GLU A 113 0.17 -2.42 -6.42
CA GLU A 113 1.16 -2.44 -7.50
C GLU A 113 0.45 -2.48 -8.86
N LYS A 114 1.00 -1.75 -9.84
CA LYS A 114 0.41 -1.63 -11.18
C LYS A 114 1.43 -2.01 -12.25
N MET A 115 1.59 -3.32 -12.46
CA MET A 115 2.60 -3.84 -13.38
C MET A 115 2.12 -4.01 -14.82
N ARG A 116 0.84 -4.34 -15.04
CA ARG A 116 0.39 -4.83 -16.37
C ARG A 116 0.06 -3.76 -17.41
N HIS A 117 0.35 -2.48 -17.16
CA HIS A 117 0.09 -1.39 -18.12
C HIS A 117 1.31 -0.96 -18.91
N VAL A 118 2.50 -1.44 -18.57
CA VAL A 118 3.74 -1.26 -19.34
C VAL A 118 4.11 -2.54 -20.09
N ALA A 119 5.06 -2.43 -21.03
CA ALA A 119 5.60 -3.57 -21.76
C ALA A 119 6.40 -4.51 -20.83
N GLY A 120 6.44 -5.80 -21.17
CA GLY A 120 7.01 -6.82 -20.29
C GLY A 120 8.52 -6.67 -20.06
N ASP A 121 9.24 -6.30 -21.12
CA ASP A 121 10.66 -5.97 -21.09
C ASP A 121 10.99 -4.82 -20.12
N VAL A 122 10.15 -3.78 -20.10
CA VAL A 122 10.28 -2.66 -19.14
C VAL A 122 10.14 -3.13 -17.69
N ILE A 123 9.18 -4.01 -17.40
CA ILE A 123 9.00 -4.55 -16.04
C ILE A 123 10.19 -5.43 -15.67
N THR A 124 10.64 -6.29 -16.58
CA THR A 124 11.79 -7.16 -16.36
C THR A 124 13.05 -6.35 -16.07
N ASP A 125 13.29 -5.28 -16.83
CA ASP A 125 14.41 -4.35 -16.60
C ASP A 125 14.33 -3.72 -15.20
N LEU A 126 13.18 -3.16 -14.83
CA LEU A 126 12.99 -2.57 -13.50
C LEU A 126 13.18 -3.60 -12.37
N LEU A 127 12.68 -4.83 -12.54
CA LEU A 127 12.85 -5.89 -11.54
C LEU A 127 14.31 -6.34 -11.39
N ALA A 128 15.06 -6.40 -12.50
CA ALA A 128 16.48 -6.77 -12.48
C ALA A 128 17.33 -5.80 -11.64
N THR A 129 16.91 -4.53 -11.54
CA THR A 129 17.62 -3.53 -10.73
C THR A 129 17.49 -3.76 -9.21
N MET A 130 16.60 -4.63 -8.75
CA MET A 130 16.27 -4.77 -7.33
C MET A 130 17.41 -5.36 -6.49
N SER A 131 18.16 -6.31 -7.05
CA SER A 131 19.26 -6.97 -6.33
C SER A 131 20.61 -6.36 -6.67
N HIS A 132 20.81 -5.99 -7.94
CA HIS A 132 22.10 -5.54 -8.45
C HIS A 132 21.94 -4.67 -9.70
N PRO A 133 22.63 -3.53 -9.83
CA PRO A 133 22.38 -2.56 -10.90
C PRO A 133 22.80 -3.01 -12.31
N THR A 134 23.50 -4.14 -12.46
CA THR A 134 24.09 -4.57 -13.75
C THR A 134 24.20 -6.09 -13.97
N ALA A 135 23.83 -6.93 -12.99
CA ALA A 135 24.15 -8.36 -13.04
C ALA A 135 22.97 -9.26 -13.46
N GLU A 136 21.73 -8.74 -13.44
CA GLU A 136 20.51 -9.51 -13.72
C GLU A 136 19.95 -9.26 -15.14
N TYR A 137 20.81 -8.83 -16.07
CA TYR A 137 20.48 -8.53 -17.47
C TYR A 137 20.91 -9.62 -18.44
#